data_AF-A0A956J7J9-F1
#
_entry.id   AF-A0A956J7J9-F1
#
_cell.length_a   1.000
_cell.length_b   1.000
_cell.length_c   1.000
_cell.angle_alpha   90.00
_cell.angle_beta   90.00
_cell.angle_gamma   90.00
#
_symmetry.space_group_name_H-M   'P 1'
#
loop_
_entity.id
_entity.type
_entity.pdbx_description
1 polymer ?
#
loop_
_entity_poly.entity_id
_entity_poly.type
_entity_poly.pdbx_seq_one_letter_code
_entity_poly.pdbx_strand_id
1 'polypeptide(L)' 'MVEAEQFLGPEHPLPFSPREVCWNDGFNWYVTTIHEHRVPIREGDWIILEDDGDKAYPCRSGIFEATYEEVE' A
#
# COMPACT_ATOMS: atom_id res chain seq x y z
N MET A 1 -7.00 -13.20 -5.67
CA MET A 1 -6.18 -12.34 -6.54
C MET A 1 -5.71 -11.24 -5.63
N VAL A 2 -4.40 -11.02 -5.52
CA VAL A 2 -3.88 -9.99 -4.63
C VAL A 2 -4.05 -8.65 -5.35
N GLU A 3 -4.78 -7.71 -4.73
CA GLU A 3 -4.92 -6.36 -5.26
C GLU A 3 -3.69 -5.54 -4.81
N ALA A 4 -3.02 -4.88 -5.74
CA ALA A 4 -1.84 -4.05 -5.47
C ALA A 4 -1.96 -2.70 -6.19
N GLU A 5 -1.73 -1.61 -5.48
CA GLU A 5 -1.76 -0.25 -6.03
C GLU A 5 -0.55 0.55 -5.57
N GLN A 6 0.01 1.38 -6.44
CA GLN A 6 1.16 2.22 -6.10
C GLN A 6 0.72 3.45 -5.31
N PHE A 7 1.42 3.73 -4.20
CA PHE A 7 1.23 4.97 -3.46
C PHE A 7 1.90 6.13 -4.20
N LEU A 8 1.08 7.02 -4.77
CA LEU A 8 1.54 8.18 -5.57
C LEU A 8 1.74 9.46 -4.73
N GLY A 9 1.52 9.38 -3.41
CA GLY A 9 1.67 10.53 -2.50
C GLY A 9 0.34 11.19 -2.11
N PRO A 10 0.41 12.28 -1.31
CA PRO A 10 -0.73 12.86 -0.62
C PRO A 10 -1.75 13.57 -1.52
N GLU A 11 -1.38 13.94 -2.74
CA GLU A 11 -2.26 14.65 -3.69
C GLU A 11 -3.14 13.72 -4.52
N HIS A 12 -2.88 12.41 -4.44
CA HIS A 12 -3.63 11.38 -5.17
C HIS A 12 -4.64 10.70 -4.24
N PRO A 13 -5.74 10.16 -4.79
CA PRO A 13 -6.60 9.26 -4.02
C PRO A 13 -5.74 8.19 -3.36
N LEU A 14 -6.02 7.90 -2.09
CA LEU A 14 -5.31 6.84 -1.38
C LEU A 14 -5.47 5.52 -2.16
N PRO A 15 -4.41 4.69 -2.23
CA PRO A 15 -4.46 3.45 -2.97
C PRO A 15 -5.63 2.61 -2.42
N PHE A 16 -6.42 2.04 -3.33
CA PHE A 16 -7.63 1.24 -3.11
C PHE A 16 -8.94 1.96 -2.84
N SER A 17 -9.15 3.19 -3.34
CA SER A 17 -10.48 3.83 -3.33
C SER A 17 -11.58 2.84 -3.82
N PRO A 18 -12.62 2.54 -3.01
CA PRO A 18 -13.13 3.32 -1.86
C PRO A 18 -12.59 2.92 -0.47
N ARG A 19 -11.68 1.95 -0.35
CA ARG A 19 -11.11 1.48 0.92
C ARG A 19 -9.91 2.33 1.32
N GLU A 20 -9.99 2.94 2.50
CA GLU A 20 -8.88 3.69 3.09
C GLU A 20 -7.96 2.74 3.87
N VAL A 21 -6.84 2.34 3.29
CA VAL A 21 -5.84 1.49 3.96
C VAL A 21 -4.53 2.20 4.30
N CYS A 22 -4.34 3.40 3.76
CA CYS A 22 -3.23 4.29 4.07
C CYS A 22 -3.65 5.39 5.03
N TRP A 23 -2.79 5.67 6.01
CA TRP A 23 -3.07 6.62 7.08
C TRP A 23 -1.93 7.62 7.20
N ASN A 24 -2.23 8.82 7.72
CA ASN A 24 -1.25 9.86 8.01
C ASN A 24 -1.36 10.26 9.48
N ASP A 25 -0.23 10.31 10.20
CA ASP A 25 -0.17 10.71 11.62
C ASP A 25 0.22 12.19 11.85
N GLY A 26 0.24 12.99 10.79
CA GLY A 26 0.73 14.37 10.77
C GLY A 26 2.20 14.51 10.36
N PHE A 27 2.97 13.40 10.34
CA PHE A 27 4.38 13.40 9.96
C PHE A 27 4.70 12.41 8.85
N ASN A 28 4.13 11.20 8.92
CA ASN A 28 4.42 10.12 7.99
C ASN A 28 3.14 9.46 7.50
N TRP A 29 3.20 8.97 6.26
CA TRP A 29 2.23 8.03 5.73
C TRP A 29 2.59 6.61 6.15
N TYR A 30 1.59 5.79 6.46
CA TYR A 30 1.79 4.40 6.87
C TYR A 30 0.60 3.51 6.51
N VAL A 31 0.84 2.20 6.49
CA VAL A 31 -0.20 1.16 6.47
C VAL A 31 -0.16 0.36 7.76
N THR A 32 -1.25 -0.34 8.07
CA THR A 32 -1.31 -1.28 9.19
C THR A 32 -1.28 -2.70 8.65
N THR A 33 -0.31 -3.49 9.08
CA THR A 33 -0.20 -4.90 8.70
C THR A 33 -1.15 -5.77 9.54
N ILE A 34 -1.39 -7.02 9.13
CA ILE A 34 -2.19 -8.00 9.89
C ILE A 34 -1.66 -8.26 11.31
N HIS A 35 -0.41 -7.90 11.59
CA HIS A 35 0.22 -7.99 12.91
C HIS A 35 0.07 -6.70 13.72
N GLU A 36 -0.83 -5.80 13.32
CA GLU A 36 -1.11 -4.50 13.96
C GLU A 36 0.11 -3.55 14.00
N HIS A 37 1.09 -3.78 13.12
CA HIS A 37 2.24 -2.89 13.01
C HIS A 37 1.97 -1.77 12.01
N ARG A 38 2.32 -0.55 12.42
CA ARG A 38 2.36 0.61 11.52
C ARG A 38 3.67 0.59 10.76
N VAL A 39 3.58 0.50 9.44
CA VAL A 39 4.75 0.47 8.56
C VAL A 39 4.76 1.73 7.70
N PRO A 40 5.81 2.56 7.79
CA PRO A 40 5.88 3.79 7.01
C PRO A 40 5.99 3.48 5.52
N ILE A 41 5.32 4.29 4.71
CA ILE A 41 5.32 4.20 3.26
C ILE A 41 5.84 5.51 2.65
N ARG A 42 6.35 5.43 1.43
CA ARG A 42 6.76 6.59 0.64
C ARG A 42 6.24 6.46 -0.79
N GLU A 43 6.23 7.58 -1.49
CA GLU A 43 5.90 7.64 -2.90
C GLU A 43 6.67 6.57 -3.71
N GLY A 44 5.94 5.85 -4.56
CA GLY A 44 6.46 4.76 -5.38
C GLY A 44 6.43 3.38 -4.72
N ASP A 45 6.16 3.28 -3.42
CA ASP A 45 5.89 1.98 -2.79
C ASP A 45 4.58 1.40 -3.33
N TRP A 46 4.58 0.11 -3.60
CA TRP A 46 3.38 -0.66 -3.91
C TRP A 46 2.72 -1.11 -2.62
N ILE A 47 1.44 -0.83 -2.48
CA ILE A 47 0.63 -1.27 -1.34
C ILE A 47 -0.10 -2.52 -1.78
N ILE A 48 0.11 -3.61 -1.06
CA ILE A 48 -0.46 -4.92 -1.35
C ILE A 48 -1.57 -5.16 -0.34
N LEU A 49 -2.82 -5.25 -0.83
CA LEU A 49 -4.00 -5.46 0.00
C LEU A 49 -4.18 -6.95 0.32
N GLU A 50 -4.45 -7.24 1.59
CA GLU A 50 -4.81 -8.58 2.03
C GLU A 50 -6.29 -8.89 1.73
N ASP A 51 -6.66 -10.17 1.72
CA ASP A 51 -8.03 -10.62 1.44
C ASP A 51 -9.07 -10.08 2.46
N ASP A 52 -8.61 -9.56 3.62
CA ASP A 52 -9.47 -8.94 4.63
C ASP A 52 -9.93 -7.51 4.25
N GLY A 53 -9.26 -6.87 3.28
CA GLY A 53 -9.59 -5.55 2.76
C GLY A 53 -9.20 -4.36 3.65
N ASP A 54 -8.64 -4.61 4.85
CA ASP A 54 -8.33 -3.56 5.84
C ASP A 54 -6.85 -3.56 6.26
N LYS A 55 -6.08 -4.57 5.84
CA LYS A 55 -4.66 -4.72 6.16
C LYS A 55 -3.86 -4.76 4.87
N ALA A 56 -2.66 -4.18 4.94
CA ALA A 56 -1.81 -4.07 3.77
C ALA A 56 -0.33 -4.15 4.12
N TYR A 57 0.46 -4.52 3.11
CA TYR A 57 1.91 -4.52 3.19
C TYR A 57 2.50 -3.60 2.12
N PRO A 58 3.49 -2.75 2.48
CA PRO A 58 4.22 -2.01 1.49
C PRO A 58 5.33 -2.87 0.88
N CYS A 59 5.52 -2.73 -0.42
CA CYS A 59 6.59 -3.34 -1.18
C CYS A 59 7.32 -2.25 -1.96
N ARG A 60 8.66 -2.24 -1.90
CA ARG A 60 9.45 -1.27 -2.68
C ARG A 60 9.28 -1.57 -4.18
N SER A 61 9.16 -0.54 -5.02
CA SER A 61 9.01 -0.69 -6.48
C SER A 61 9.95 -1.71 -7.10
N GLY A 62 11.26 -1.62 -6.85
CA GLY A 62 12.23 -2.57 -7.41
C GLY A 62 12.08 -4.01 -6.92
N ILE A 63 11.51 -4.24 -5.73
CA ILE A 63 11.19 -5.59 -5.25
C ILE A 63 9.89 -6.08 -5.89
N PHE A 64 8.90 -5.19 -5.99
CA PHE A 64 7.61 -5.49 -6.58
C PHE A 64 7.75 -5.91 -8.04
N GLU A 65 8.42 -5.09 -8.86
CA GLU A 65 8.67 -5.35 -10.28
C GLU A 65 9.48 -6.63 -10.53
N ALA A 66 10.35 -7.03 -9.59
CA ALA A 66 11.13 -8.26 -9.70
C ALA A 66 10.34 -9.52 -9.29
N THR A 67 9.20 -9.36 -8.61
CA THR A 67 8.46 -10.47 -7.98
C THR A 67 7.08 -10.67 -8.61
N TYR A 68 6.45 -9.61 -9.10
CA TYR A 68 5.08 -9.60 -9.60
C TYR A 68 5.05 -9.22 -11.07
N GLU A 69 4.12 -9.83 -11.80
CA GLU A 69 3.81 -9.51 -13.19
C GLU A 69 2.51 -8.70 -13.23
N GLU A 70 2.45 -7.72 -14.13
CA GLU A 70 1.22 -6.97 -14.39
C GLU A 70 0.16 -7.90 -14.99
N VAL A 71 -1.06 -7.84 -14.47
CA VAL A 71 -2.20 -8.62 -14.95
C VAL A 71 -3.24 -7.67 -15.56
N GLU A 72 -3.70 -7.95 -16.78
CA GLU A 72 -4.80 -7.24 -17.47
C GLU A 72 -6.19 -7.79 -17.09
#